data_AF-A0A1S6HC12-F1
#
_entry.id   AF-A0A1S6HC12-F1
#
_cell.length_a   1.000
_cell.length_b   1.000
_cell.length_c   1.000
_cell.angle_alpha   90.00
_cell.angle_beta   90.00
_cell.angle_gamma   90.00
#
_symmetry.space_group_name_H-M   'P 1'
#
loop_
_entity.id
_entity.type
_entity.pdbx_description
1 polymer ?
#
loop_
_entity_poly.entity_id
_entity_poly.type
_entity_poly.pdbx_seq_one_letter_code
_entity_poly.pdbx_strand_id
1 'polypeptide(L)' 'MAKIKAEDLKRMTNEERNRKLDDLKLELIKSKVSTSKTGTSKPREIRKAIARILTLNKK' A
#
# COMPACT_ATOMS: atom_id res chain seq x y z
N MET A 1 -7.64 -10.59 -0.31
CA MET A 1 -6.77 -9.48 -0.73
C MET A 1 -5.33 -9.91 -0.68
N ALA A 2 -4.55 -9.62 -1.72
CA ALA A 2 -3.15 -10.00 -1.80
C ALA A 2 -2.35 -9.28 -0.70
N LYS A 3 -2.03 -9.99 0.38
CA LYS A 3 -1.11 -9.51 1.41
C LYS A 3 0.28 -9.42 0.76
N ILE A 4 0.66 -8.22 0.31
CA ILE A 4 2.05 -7.99 -0.12
C ILE A 4 2.96 -8.38 1.04
N LYS A 5 3.76 -9.43 0.84
CA LYS A 5 4.72 -9.90 1.84
C LYS A 5 5.94 -8.98 1.83
N ALA A 6 6.59 -8.86 2.98
CA ALA A 6 7.82 -8.07 3.09
C ALA A 6 8.95 -8.66 2.22
N GLU A 7 8.94 -9.98 2.01
CA GLU A 7 9.89 -10.68 1.14
C GLU A 7 9.79 -10.22 -0.32
N ASP A 8 8.58 -10.07 -0.84
CA ASP A 8 8.34 -9.59 -2.20
C ASP A 8 8.83 -8.15 -2.36
N LEU A 9 8.58 -7.29 -1.37
CA LEU A 9 9.03 -5.90 -1.40
C LEU A 9 10.55 -5.76 -1.31
N LYS A 10 11.25 -6.69 -0.64
CA LYS A 10 12.72 -6.70 -0.59
C LYS A 10 13.35 -7.09 -1.92
N ARG A 11 12.66 -7.90 -2.73
CA ARG A 11 13.11 -8.28 -4.07
C ARG A 11 12.92 -7.16 -5.10
N MET A 12 12.07 -6.19 -4.79
CA MET A 12 11.81 -5.04 -5.66
C MET A 12 12.89 -3.97 -5.52
N THR A 13 13.25 -3.36 -6.64
CA THR A 13 14.16 -2.21 -6.68
C THR A 13 13.51 -0.99 -6.00
N ASN A 14 14.32 0.02 -5.67
CA ASN A 14 13.82 1.26 -5.07
C ASN A 14 12.79 1.96 -5.99
N GLU A 15 13.02 1.93 -7.31
CA GLU A 15 12.10 2.50 -8.30
C GLU A 15 10.77 1.76 -8.36
N GLU A 16 10.81 0.43 -8.39
CA GLU A 16 9.61 -0.41 -8.37
C GLU A 16 8.80 -0.22 -7.09
N ARG A 17 9.48 -0.09 -5.94
CA ARG A 17 8.84 0.21 -4.65
C ARG A 17 8.18 1.59 -4.67
N ASN A 18 8.81 2.59 -5.26
CA ASN A 18 8.26 3.94 -5.36
C ASN A 18 7.04 4.00 -6.30
N ARG A 19 7.10 3.38 -7.48
CA ARG A 19 5.94 3.28 -8.39
C ARG A 19 4.74 2.64 -7.69
N LYS A 20 4.98 1.51 -7.01
CA LYS A 20 3.95 0.77 -6.28
C LYS A 20 3.39 1.57 -5.10
N LEU A 21 4.21 2.40 -4.46
CA LEU A 21 3.79 3.27 -3.38
C LEU A 21 2.83 4.37 -3.88
N ASP A 22 3.08 4.93 -5.06
CA ASP A 22 2.20 5.93 -5.65
C ASP A 22 0.87 5.33 -6.13
N ASP A 23 0.90 4.13 -6.71
CA ASP A 23 -0.32 3.37 -7.03
C ASP A 23 -1.17 3.11 -5.78
N LEU A 24 -0.55 2.66 -4.68
CA LEU A 24 -1.24 2.39 -3.42
C LEU A 24 -1.81 3.66 -2.78
N LYS A 25 -1.16 4.82 -2.93
CA LYS A 25 -1.73 6.10 -2.47
C LYS A 25 -2.97 6.48 -3.26
N LEU A 26 -2.96 6.32 -4.58
CA LEU A 26 -4.14 6.57 -5.42
C LEU A 26 -5.29 5.63 -5.07
N GLU A 27 -4.99 4.34 -4.85
CA GLU A 27 -5.97 3.37 -4.40
C GLU A 27 -6.52 3.73 -3.01
N LEU A 28 -5.68 4.23 -2.09
CA LEU A 28 -6.12 4.69 -0.79
C LEU A 28 -7.14 5.82 -0.90
N ILE A 29 -6.89 6.80 -1.77
CA ILE A 29 -7.80 7.94 -1.99
C ILE A 29 -9.16 7.44 -2.51
N LYS A 30 -9.15 6.59 -3.54
CA LYS A 30 -10.38 5.97 -4.09
C LYS A 30 -11.11 5.12 -3.04
N SER A 31 -10.36 4.39 -2.22
CA SER A 31 -10.93 3.57 -1.14
C SER A 31 -11.57 4.42 -0.06
N LYS A 32 -10.98 5.58 0.31
CA LYS A 32 -11.54 6.49 1.31
C LYS A 32 -12.90 7.03 0.88
N VAL A 33 -13.01 7.47 -0.37
CA VAL A 33 -14.26 8.00 -0.96
C VAL A 33 -15.35 6.93 -1.01
N SER A 34 -15.00 5.66 -1.21
CA SER A 34 -15.97 4.55 -1.20
C SER A 34 -16.31 4.06 0.21
N THR A 35 -15.38 4.11 1.18
CA THR A 35 -15.66 3.66 2.56
C THR A 35 -16.65 4.53 3.33
N SER A 36 -16.78 5.81 3.00
CA SER A 36 -17.79 6.69 3.64
C SER A 36 -19.21 6.17 3.47
N LYS A 37 -19.46 5.25 2.52
CA LYS A 37 -20.76 4.64 2.25
C LYS A 37 -20.91 3.20 2.74
N THR A 38 -19.82 2.49 3.10
CA THR A 38 -19.90 1.01 3.25
C THR A 38 -18.98 0.38 4.30
N GLY A 39 -18.26 1.15 5.12
CA GLY A 39 -17.58 0.62 6.32
C GLY A 39 -16.56 -0.50 6.07
N THR A 40 -15.87 -0.53 4.92
CA THR A 40 -14.97 -1.63 4.55
C THR A 40 -13.56 -1.52 5.16
N SER A 41 -12.90 -2.66 5.41
CA SER A 41 -11.53 -2.74 5.95
C SER A 41 -10.42 -2.42 4.94
N LYS A 42 -10.77 -2.18 3.66
CA LYS A 42 -9.85 -1.86 2.55
C LYS A 42 -8.83 -0.76 2.87
N PRO A 43 -9.21 0.42 3.38
CA PRO A 43 -8.25 1.51 3.63
C PRO A 43 -7.23 1.16 4.71
N ARG A 44 -7.56 0.26 5.64
CA ARG A 44 -6.63 -0.20 6.68
C ARG A 44 -5.55 -1.11 6.10
N GLU A 45 -5.91 -1.99 5.17
CA GLU A 45 -4.94 -2.89 4.52
C GLU A 45 -3.99 -2.12 3.61
N ILE A 46 -4.51 -1.15 2.83
CA ILE A 46 -3.71 -0.29 1.95
C ILE A 46 -2.72 0.54 2.78
N ARG A 47 -3.15 1.14 3.91
CA ARG A 47 -2.24 1.85 4.82
C ARG A 47 -1.11 0.96 5.35
N LYS A 48 -1.41 -0.30 5.70
CA LYS A 48 -0.39 -1.26 6.15
C LYS A 48 0.60 -1.61 5.03
N ALA A 49 0.13 -1.74 3.79
CA ALA A 49 1.01 -1.97 2.64
C ALA A 49 1.96 -0.79 2.41
N ILE A 50 1.44 0.44 2.41
CA ILE A 50 2.25 1.67 2.29
C ILE A 50 3.29 1.75 3.41
N ALA A 51 2.89 1.50 4.67
CA ALA A 51 3.81 1.53 5.80
C ALA A 51 4.97 0.55 5.64
N ARG A 52 4.73 -0.68 5.16
CA ARG A 52 5.79 -1.67 4.91
C ARG A 52 6.79 -1.21 3.85
N ILE A 53 6.31 -0.59 2.77
CA ILE A 53 7.18 -0.05 1.71
C ILE A 53 8.05 1.08 2.27
N LEU A 54 7.44 2.02 3.00
CA LEU A 54 8.18 3.14 3.62
C LEU A 54 9.22 2.65 4.63
N THR A 55 8.92 1.62 5.42
CA THR A 55 9.89 1.02 6.35
C THR A 55 11.07 0.41 5.61
N LEU A 56 10.86 -0.22 4.45
CA LEU A 56 11.94 -0.79 3.64
C LEU A 56 12.76 0.28 2.91
N ASN A 57 12.15 1.39 2.51
CA ASN A 57 12.87 2.50 1.88
C ASN A 57 13.68 3.34 2.88
N LYS A 58 13.36 3.29 4.17
CA LYS A 58 14.09 4.01 5.23
C LYS A 58 15.28 3.22 5.80
N LYS A 59 15.34 1.91 5.55
CA LYS A 59 16.49 1.07 5.91
C LYS A 59 17.63 1.28 4.92
#